data_AF-A0AB73G6A8-F1
#
_entry.id   AF-A0AB73G6A8-F1
#
_cell.length_a   1.000
_cell.length_b   1.000
_cell.length_c   1.000
_cell.angle_alpha   90.00
_cell.angle_beta   90.00
_cell.angle_gamma   90.00
#
_symmetry.space_group_name_H-M   'P 1'
#
loop_
_entity.id
_entity.type
_entity.pdbx_description
1 polymer ?
#
loop_
_entity_poly.entity_id
_entity_poly.type
_entity_poly.pdbx_seq_one_letter_code
_entity_poly.pdbx_strand_id
1 'polypeptide(L)'
;MNFQTNETIQRLWDTFLQEQLASLPPDQREAFSNQFEQRFGELLGKPNGGGDAGFFDLLGLGPQGEVGFDKIAYPRVQPDFDDSIVPSQLHAAAELYYIYQHERMKIFEVVETLLRLFRLGKMRIQRGPGARGLYLLEKWQPIRYKKSDRMIAYRRAFNYGNAQAPAGAVVNRNFHRQMVGFVVAIGQYFRDLLIGEVIRGGQLIDQRPFGSVGTIQRIGLDLRYALDRSTYGNIFALAMETGHYLIQVLKLLDSPDIKKAFDANTKWDVVEIVSNRYLGGVAEPSQRAKMAESGRRMLQFVADNDFKTAIDPILFQNIVRPMGAHAEAWLAAYRMTPEGRGFPGVTPALKSVLGVPQAIGA
;
A
#
# COMPACT_ATOMS: atom_id res chain seq x y z
N MET A 1 53.66 11.03 37.83
CA MET A 1 53.90 11.49 36.44
C MET A 1 55.32 11.99 36.35
N ASN A 2 56.08 11.61 35.33
CA ASN A 2 57.48 12.01 35.18
C ASN A 2 57.57 13.52 34.89
N PHE A 3 58.53 14.20 35.52
CA PHE A 3 58.80 15.64 35.36
C PHE A 3 58.92 16.06 33.89
N GLN A 4 59.46 15.17 33.04
CA GLN A 4 59.63 15.39 31.60
C GLN A 4 58.31 15.57 30.82
N THR A 5 57.20 14.97 31.29
CA THR A 5 55.89 15.02 30.61
C THR A 5 55.18 16.36 30.87
N ASN A 6 55.35 16.93 32.06
CA ASN A 6 54.78 18.25 32.39
C ASN A 6 55.47 19.37 31.62
N GLU A 7 56.80 19.31 31.46
CA GLU A 7 57.53 20.32 30.68
C GLU A 7 57.19 20.27 29.17
N THR A 8 56.91 19.08 28.61
CA THR A 8 56.48 18.97 27.21
C THR A 8 55.07 19.52 27.00
N ILE A 9 54.15 19.25 27.93
CA ILE A 9 52.78 19.78 27.88
C ILE A 9 52.78 21.31 28.04
N GLN A 10 53.61 21.86 28.93
CA GLN A 10 53.77 23.31 29.09
C GLN A 10 54.29 23.97 27.80
N ARG A 11 55.32 23.40 27.15
CA ARG A 11 55.86 23.95 25.89
C ARG A 11 54.87 23.90 24.73
N LEU A 12 54.09 22.82 24.61
CA LEU A 12 53.05 22.71 23.58
C LEU A 12 51.92 23.71 23.82
N TRP A 13 51.55 23.93 25.08
CA TRP A 13 50.56 24.91 25.47
C TRP A 13 51.01 26.36 25.19
N ASP A 14 52.27 26.69 25.49
CA ASP A 14 52.84 28.01 25.20
C ASP A 14 52.85 28.30 23.69
N THR A 15 53.17 27.28 22.88
CA THR A 15 53.16 27.38 21.41
C THR A 15 51.74 27.62 20.89
N PHE A 16 50.77 26.87 21.42
CA PHE A 16 49.35 27.01 21.07
C PHE A 16 48.78 28.39 21.46
N LEU A 17 49.12 28.88 22.66
CA LEU A 17 48.70 30.22 23.10
C LEU A 17 49.27 31.31 22.19
N GLN A 18 50.54 31.22 21.80
CA GLN A 18 51.15 32.18 20.88
C GLN A 18 50.46 32.20 19.52
N GLU A 19 50.13 31.03 18.95
CA GLU A 19 49.44 30.93 17.67
C GLU A 19 48.01 31.51 17.72
N GLN A 20 47.25 31.18 18.78
CA GLN A 20 45.88 31.66 18.94
C GLN A 20 45.81 33.15 19.28
N LEU A 21 46.68 33.66 20.15
CA LEU A 21 46.74 35.09 20.47
C LEU A 21 47.20 35.93 19.27
N ALA A 22 48.07 35.41 18.41
CA ALA A 22 48.48 36.10 17.19
C ALA A 22 47.31 36.35 16.22
N SER A 23 46.31 35.46 16.23
CA SER A 23 45.09 35.57 15.40
C SER A 23 44.05 36.58 15.91
N LEU A 24 44.21 37.11 17.12
CA LEU A 24 43.23 38.00 17.77
C LEU A 24 43.64 39.49 17.68
N PRO A 25 42.68 40.44 17.73
CA PRO A 25 42.97 41.88 17.75
C PRO A 25 43.76 42.31 19.01
N PRO A 26 44.68 43.29 18.91
CA PRO A 26 45.62 43.64 19.98
C PRO A 26 44.94 43.98 21.32
N ASP A 27 43.78 44.65 21.26
CA ASP A 27 43.06 45.16 22.43
C ASP A 27 42.38 44.06 23.27
N GLN A 28 42.30 42.83 22.74
CA GLN A 28 41.65 41.69 23.41
C GLN A 28 42.64 40.61 23.87
N ARG A 29 43.90 40.64 23.41
CA ARG A 29 44.89 39.60 23.68
C ARG A 29 45.19 39.43 25.16
N GLU A 30 45.28 40.54 25.89
CA GLU A 30 45.67 40.53 27.30
C GLU A 30 44.56 39.95 28.20
N ALA A 31 43.30 40.27 27.91
CA ALA A 31 42.15 39.73 28.64
C ALA A 31 41.98 38.22 28.42
N PHE A 32 42.14 37.74 27.19
CA PHE A 32 42.06 36.31 26.88
C PHE A 32 43.27 35.53 27.40
N SER A 33 44.49 36.09 27.33
CA SER A 33 45.71 35.47 27.88
C SER A 33 45.54 35.15 29.37
N ASN A 34 45.06 36.12 30.14
CA ASN A 34 44.83 35.95 31.58
C ASN A 34 43.75 34.91 31.90
N GLN A 35 42.68 34.84 31.09
CA GLN A 35 41.64 33.82 31.24
C GLN A 35 42.15 32.41 30.91
N PHE A 36 43.00 32.27 29.88
CA PHE A 36 43.58 30.99 29.50
C PHE A 36 44.60 30.49 30.53
N GLU A 37 45.47 31.37 31.05
CA GLU A 37 46.41 31.01 32.12
C GLU A 37 45.69 30.62 33.41
N GLN A 38 44.62 31.33 33.79
CA GLN A 38 43.80 30.95 34.94
C GLN A 38 43.16 29.58 34.77
N ARG A 39 42.58 29.28 33.60
CA ARG A 39 41.98 27.98 33.32
C ARG A 39 43.00 26.84 33.28
N PHE A 40 44.17 27.09 32.72
CA PHE A 40 45.24 26.11 32.68
C PHE A 40 45.82 25.83 34.08
N GLY A 41 45.97 26.87 34.91
CA GLY A 41 46.34 26.75 36.32
C GLY A 41 45.30 25.99 37.15
N GLU A 42 44.01 26.22 36.91
CA GLU A 42 42.92 25.44 37.53
C GLU A 42 42.96 23.95 37.16
N LEU A 43 43.34 23.63 35.92
CA LEU A 43 43.40 22.25 35.42
C LEU A 43 44.64 21.51 35.93
N LEU A 44 45.79 22.18 36.05
CA LEU A 44 47.01 21.61 36.64
C LEU A 44 46.95 21.53 38.17
N GLY A 45 46.20 22.42 38.81
CA GLY A 45 46.11 22.55 40.27
C GLY A 45 45.21 21.53 40.97
N LYS A 46 44.48 20.67 40.23
CA LYS A 46 43.64 19.61 40.82
C LYS A 46 44.45 18.32 40.98
N PRO A 47 44.82 17.92 42.22
CA PRO A 47 45.54 16.67 42.44
C PRO A 47 44.55 15.49 42.45
N ASN A 48 44.83 14.49 41.63
CA ASN A 48 44.40 13.09 41.74
C ASN A 48 43.06 12.80 42.45
N GLY A 49 41.98 12.76 41.65
CA GLY A 49 40.76 12.03 41.99
C GLY A 49 40.36 11.11 40.84
N GLY A 50 40.72 9.82 40.93
CA GLY A 50 40.12 8.70 40.18
C GLY A 50 40.24 8.76 38.65
N GLY A 51 41.18 7.99 38.10
CA GLY A 51 41.55 7.92 36.67
C GLY A 51 40.51 7.48 35.62
N ASP A 52 39.21 7.57 35.89
CA ASP A 52 38.15 7.31 34.89
C ASP A 52 37.36 8.57 34.48
N ALA A 53 37.29 9.60 35.33
CA ALA A 53 36.41 10.75 35.08
C ALA A 53 36.86 11.67 33.93
N GLY A 54 38.15 11.72 33.62
CA GLY A 54 38.69 12.62 32.58
C GLY A 54 38.26 12.26 31.15
N PHE A 55 38.05 10.96 30.87
CA PHE A 55 37.58 10.50 29.56
C PHE A 55 36.06 10.74 29.38
N PHE A 56 35.27 10.54 30.44
CA PHE A 56 33.84 10.82 30.42
C PHE A 56 33.50 12.32 30.32
N ASP A 57 34.35 13.19 30.87
CA ASP A 57 34.19 14.64 30.75
C ASP A 57 34.47 15.13 29.32
N LEU A 58 35.46 14.53 28.63
CA LEU A 58 35.73 14.77 27.20
C LEU A 58 34.57 14.31 26.28
N LEU A 59 33.76 13.34 26.71
CA LEU A 59 32.56 12.87 26.01
C LEU A 59 31.29 13.66 26.37
N GLY A 60 31.39 14.69 27.23
CA GLY A 60 30.25 15.52 27.65
C GLY A 60 29.29 14.86 28.64
N LEU A 61 29.69 13.75 29.27
CA LEU A 61 28.89 13.04 30.28
C LEU A 61 29.07 13.61 31.70
N GLY A 62 29.98 14.58 31.85
CA GLY A 62 30.19 15.34 33.09
C GLY A 62 30.78 14.51 34.23
N PRO A 63 30.98 15.13 35.42
CA PRO A 63 31.65 14.50 36.56
C PRO A 63 30.83 13.39 37.24
N GLN A 64 29.59 13.15 36.81
CA GLN A 64 28.70 12.12 37.36
C GLN A 64 28.87 10.76 36.66
N GLY A 65 29.67 10.68 35.59
CA GLY A 65 29.90 9.44 34.83
C GLY A 65 28.68 8.99 34.03
N GLU A 66 28.63 7.70 33.67
CA GLU A 66 27.49 7.11 32.96
C GLU A 66 26.21 7.25 33.80
N VAL A 67 25.30 8.15 33.39
CA VAL A 67 23.94 8.15 33.89
C VAL A 67 23.28 6.84 33.47
N GLY A 68 22.86 6.03 34.45
CA GLY A 68 22.17 4.77 34.19
C GLY A 68 20.99 4.95 33.24
N PHE A 69 20.68 3.92 32.45
CA PHE A 69 19.59 3.94 31.46
C PHE A 69 18.19 4.21 32.06
N ASP A 70 18.05 4.16 33.39
CA ASP A 70 16.88 4.58 34.15
C ASP A 70 16.66 6.10 34.15
N LYS A 71 17.73 6.88 33.97
CA LYS A 71 17.69 8.36 33.97
C LYS A 71 17.69 8.96 32.56
N ILE A 72 17.95 8.14 31.53
CA ILE A 72 17.85 8.55 30.14
C ILE A 72 16.37 8.55 29.75
N ALA A 73 15.82 9.73 29.46
CA ALA A 73 14.45 9.84 28.97
C ALA A 73 14.29 9.00 27.70
N TYR A 74 13.29 8.11 27.69
CA TYR A 74 13.02 7.27 26.53
C TYR A 74 12.64 8.17 25.32
N PRO A 75 13.43 8.17 24.23
CA PRO A 75 13.09 8.96 23.06
C PRO A 75 11.84 8.36 22.43
N ARG A 76 10.69 9.01 22.66
CA ARG A 76 9.44 8.63 21.99
C ARG A 76 9.52 9.08 20.54
N VAL A 77 9.79 8.12 19.65
CA VAL A 77 9.61 8.33 18.21
C VAL A 77 8.11 8.23 17.93
N GLN A 78 7.48 9.34 17.57
CA GLN A 78 6.12 9.32 17.06
C GLN A 78 6.17 8.92 15.58
N PRO A 79 5.52 7.83 15.16
CA PRO A 79 5.41 7.48 13.75
C PRO A 79 4.40 8.43 13.09
N ASP A 80 4.87 9.57 12.60
CA ASP A 80 4.09 10.61 11.91
C ASP A 80 3.75 10.27 10.45
N PHE A 81 4.35 9.18 9.92
CA PHE A 81 4.10 8.70 8.55
C PHE A 81 2.62 8.40 8.28
N ASP A 82 1.87 7.93 9.29
CA ASP A 82 0.45 7.56 9.14
C ASP A 82 -0.48 8.78 9.06
N ASP A 83 -0.09 9.91 9.67
CA ASP A 83 -0.87 11.15 9.67
C ASP A 83 -0.85 11.86 8.29
N SER A 84 0.08 11.48 7.42
CA SER A 84 0.21 12.05 6.06
C SER A 84 -0.66 11.36 5.00
N ILE A 85 -1.28 10.22 5.33
CA ILE A 85 -2.07 9.42 4.39
C ILE A 85 -3.43 10.07 4.15
N VAL A 86 -3.85 10.18 2.89
CA VAL A 86 -5.14 10.79 2.52
C VAL A 86 -6.19 9.70 2.22
N PRO A 87 -7.18 9.42 3.10
CA PRO A 87 -8.11 8.30 2.94
C PRO A 87 -8.91 8.32 1.63
N SER A 88 -9.29 9.52 1.15
CA SER A 88 -10.03 9.68 -0.12
C SER A 88 -9.23 9.18 -1.33
N GLN A 89 -7.90 9.25 -1.30
CA GLN A 89 -7.04 8.70 -2.36
C GLN A 89 -7.03 7.18 -2.33
N LEU A 90 -7.03 6.57 -1.14
CA LEU A 90 -7.10 5.11 -0.99
C LEU A 90 -8.47 4.57 -1.42
N HIS A 91 -9.57 5.29 -1.13
CA HIS A 91 -10.88 4.96 -1.68
C HIS A 91 -10.90 5.03 -3.21
N ALA A 92 -10.29 6.06 -3.81
CA ALA A 92 -10.16 6.12 -5.27
C ALA A 92 -9.31 4.95 -5.83
N ALA A 93 -8.30 4.48 -5.10
CA ALA A 93 -7.56 3.27 -5.45
C ALA A 93 -8.46 2.03 -5.41
N ALA A 94 -9.35 1.91 -4.42
CA ALA A 94 -10.33 0.83 -4.34
C ALA A 94 -11.30 0.84 -5.53
N GLU A 95 -11.78 2.02 -5.93
CA GLU A 95 -12.58 2.18 -7.15
C GLU A 95 -11.79 1.83 -8.40
N LEU A 96 -10.54 2.28 -8.51
CA LEU A 96 -9.68 1.96 -9.65
C LEU A 96 -9.45 0.44 -9.79
N TYR A 97 -9.30 -0.27 -8.68
CA TYR A 97 -9.19 -1.74 -8.68
C TYR A 97 -10.48 -2.39 -9.20
N TYR A 98 -11.64 -1.89 -8.78
CA TYR A 98 -12.93 -2.36 -9.30
C TYR A 98 -13.03 -2.17 -10.81
N ILE A 99 -12.65 -0.99 -11.30
CA ILE A 99 -12.61 -0.66 -12.73
C ILE A 99 -11.62 -1.57 -13.47
N TYR A 100 -10.43 -1.82 -12.91
CA TYR A 100 -9.44 -2.72 -13.50
C TYR A 100 -9.98 -4.12 -13.71
N GLN A 101 -10.71 -4.70 -12.75
CA GLN A 101 -11.31 -6.02 -12.93
C GLN A 101 -12.35 -6.02 -14.05
N HIS A 102 -13.10 -4.92 -14.22
CA HIS A 102 -14.05 -4.74 -15.33
C HIS A 102 -13.36 -4.54 -16.69
N GLU A 103 -12.18 -3.93 -16.70
CA GLU A 103 -11.31 -3.91 -17.88
C GLU A 103 -10.86 -5.33 -18.26
N ARG A 104 -10.44 -6.14 -17.27
CA ARG A 104 -10.06 -7.54 -17.51
C ARG A 104 -11.21 -8.39 -18.01
N MET A 105 -12.46 -8.06 -17.66
CA MET A 105 -13.68 -8.65 -18.22
C MET A 105 -14.01 -8.17 -19.64
N LYS A 106 -13.15 -7.36 -20.27
CA LYS A 106 -13.35 -6.76 -21.60
C LYS A 106 -14.58 -5.85 -21.71
N ILE A 107 -15.12 -5.34 -20.60
CA ILE A 107 -16.37 -4.58 -20.61
C ILE A 107 -16.29 -3.32 -21.48
N PHE A 108 -15.17 -2.60 -21.40
CA PHE A 108 -14.95 -1.41 -22.23
C PHE A 108 -14.80 -1.77 -23.71
N GLU A 109 -14.10 -2.85 -24.04
CA GLU A 109 -13.90 -3.33 -25.42
C GLU A 109 -15.21 -3.84 -26.03
N VAL A 110 -16.05 -4.49 -25.23
CA VAL A 110 -17.41 -4.90 -25.62
C VAL A 110 -18.23 -3.67 -25.98
N VAL A 111 -18.24 -2.62 -25.15
CA VAL A 111 -18.98 -1.38 -25.47
C VAL A 111 -18.44 -0.68 -26.71
N GLU A 112 -17.11 -0.61 -26.88
CA GLU A 112 -16.51 -0.07 -28.11
C GLU A 112 -16.95 -0.87 -29.35
N THR A 113 -17.10 -2.19 -29.22
CA THR A 113 -17.63 -3.05 -30.28
C THR A 113 -19.11 -2.79 -30.53
N LEU A 114 -19.93 -2.63 -29.49
CA LEU A 114 -21.34 -2.27 -29.63
C LEU A 114 -21.52 -0.92 -30.33
N LEU A 115 -20.73 0.09 -29.95
CA LEU A 115 -20.72 1.40 -30.61
C LEU A 115 -20.34 1.27 -32.09
N ARG A 116 -19.34 0.44 -32.42
CA ARG A 116 -18.95 0.17 -33.81
C ARG A 116 -20.08 -0.50 -34.59
N LEU A 117 -20.73 -1.52 -34.03
CA LEU A 117 -21.82 -2.23 -34.68
C LEU A 117 -23.05 -1.32 -34.89
N PHE A 118 -23.32 -0.44 -33.92
CA PHE A 118 -24.38 0.56 -34.00
C PHE A 118 -24.13 1.58 -35.12
N ARG A 119 -22.92 2.16 -35.19
CA ARG A 119 -22.52 3.09 -36.26
C ARG A 119 -22.62 2.47 -37.66
N LEU A 120 -22.25 1.20 -37.78
CA LEU A 120 -22.30 0.46 -39.05
C LEU A 120 -23.69 -0.05 -39.42
N GLY A 121 -24.72 0.22 -38.60
CA GLY A 121 -26.07 -0.30 -38.84
C GLY A 121 -26.19 -1.83 -38.73
N LYS A 122 -25.21 -2.50 -38.12
CA LYS A 122 -25.17 -3.97 -37.97
C LYS A 122 -25.98 -4.46 -36.77
N MET A 123 -26.44 -3.55 -35.90
CA MET A 123 -27.36 -3.83 -34.80
C MET A 123 -28.78 -3.42 -35.17
N ARG A 124 -29.75 -4.34 -35.06
CA ARG A 124 -31.17 -4.08 -35.32
C ARG A 124 -31.83 -3.35 -34.13
N ILE A 125 -31.34 -2.17 -33.79
CA ILE A 125 -31.88 -1.33 -32.72
C ILE A 125 -32.11 0.08 -33.26
N GLN A 126 -33.35 0.55 -33.20
CA GLN A 126 -33.75 1.88 -33.69
C GLN A 126 -34.16 2.83 -32.57
N ARG A 127 -34.84 2.32 -31.54
CA ARG A 127 -35.40 3.07 -30.42
C ARG A 127 -35.26 2.25 -29.15
N GLY A 128 -35.13 2.93 -28.02
CA GLY A 128 -35.00 2.29 -26.71
C GLY A 128 -33.92 2.94 -25.84
N PRO A 129 -33.85 2.53 -24.56
CA PRO A 129 -32.84 3.01 -23.63
C PRO A 129 -31.42 2.64 -24.08
N GLY A 130 -31.21 1.47 -24.68
CA GLY A 130 -29.93 1.04 -25.23
C GLY A 130 -29.49 1.86 -26.43
N ALA A 131 -30.36 2.09 -27.41
CA ALA A 131 -30.08 2.97 -28.56
C ALA A 131 -29.69 4.39 -28.12
N ARG A 132 -30.47 4.98 -27.18
CA ARG A 132 -30.17 6.29 -26.61
C ARG A 132 -28.84 6.29 -25.84
N GLY A 133 -28.57 5.24 -25.07
CA GLY A 133 -27.32 5.10 -24.34
C GLY A 133 -26.10 5.03 -25.26
N LEU A 134 -26.16 4.24 -26.34
CA LEU A 134 -25.11 4.17 -27.35
C LEU A 134 -24.84 5.53 -28.00
N TYR A 135 -25.91 6.27 -28.35
CA TYR A 135 -25.78 7.64 -28.88
C TYR A 135 -25.09 8.59 -27.89
N LEU A 136 -25.47 8.56 -26.60
CA LEU A 136 -24.84 9.41 -25.59
C LEU A 136 -23.37 9.05 -25.36
N LEU A 137 -23.05 7.76 -25.27
CA LEU A 137 -21.67 7.31 -25.08
C LEU A 137 -20.75 7.71 -26.24
N GLU A 138 -21.29 7.74 -27.46
CA GLU A 138 -20.60 8.27 -28.63
C GLU A 138 -20.32 9.77 -28.49
N LYS A 139 -21.29 10.57 -28.03
CA LYS A 139 -21.08 12.01 -27.79
C LYS A 139 -20.07 12.29 -26.68
N TRP A 140 -19.97 11.41 -25.69
CA TRP A 140 -18.98 11.54 -24.62
C TRP A 140 -17.57 11.08 -25.03
N GLN A 141 -17.34 10.57 -26.23
CA GLN A 141 -16.01 10.09 -26.64
C GLN A 141 -14.88 11.12 -26.46
N PRO A 142 -15.06 12.43 -26.77
CA PRO A 142 -13.97 13.41 -26.64
C PRO A 142 -13.61 13.77 -25.20
N ILE A 143 -14.56 13.66 -24.27
CA ILE A 143 -14.40 14.12 -22.88
C ILE A 143 -13.92 13.01 -21.94
N ARG A 144 -13.91 11.75 -22.39
CA ARG A 144 -13.59 10.58 -21.56
C ARG A 144 -12.11 10.21 -21.61
N TYR A 145 -11.59 9.72 -20.49
CA TYR A 145 -10.29 9.04 -20.47
C TYR A 145 -10.22 7.86 -21.44
N LYS A 146 -9.09 7.76 -22.15
CA LYS A 146 -8.81 6.70 -23.12
C LYS A 146 -8.30 5.44 -22.43
N LYS A 147 -8.27 4.32 -23.17
CA LYS A 147 -7.67 3.07 -22.70
C LYS A 147 -6.21 3.26 -22.25
N SER A 148 -5.43 4.06 -22.98
CA SER A 148 -4.04 4.40 -22.63
C SER A 148 -3.92 4.98 -21.23
N ASP A 149 -4.81 5.93 -20.89
CA ASP A 149 -4.77 6.66 -19.63
C ASP A 149 -5.11 5.72 -18.46
N ARG A 150 -6.10 4.85 -18.66
CA ARG A 150 -6.46 3.80 -17.69
C ARG A 150 -5.32 2.80 -17.50
N MET A 151 -4.67 2.35 -18.58
CA MET A 151 -3.54 1.41 -18.46
C MET A 151 -2.38 2.01 -17.66
N ILE A 152 -2.08 3.30 -17.85
CA ILE A 152 -1.07 4.01 -17.07
C ILE A 152 -1.47 4.08 -15.59
N ALA A 153 -2.74 4.37 -15.29
CA ALA A 153 -3.25 4.38 -13.92
C ALA A 153 -3.13 3.01 -13.24
N TYR A 154 -3.52 1.92 -13.92
CA TYR A 154 -3.37 0.55 -13.42
C TYR A 154 -1.91 0.16 -13.21
N ARG A 155 -1.01 0.60 -14.11
CA ARG A 155 0.42 0.38 -13.97
C ARG A 155 0.95 1.06 -12.72
N ARG A 156 0.61 2.34 -12.49
CA ARG A 156 1.09 3.09 -11.34
C ARG A 156 0.58 2.50 -10.02
N ALA A 157 -0.74 2.34 -9.89
CA ALA A 157 -1.38 1.94 -8.63
C ALA A 157 -1.15 0.47 -8.27
N PHE A 158 -1.10 -0.43 -9.26
CA PHE A 158 -1.12 -1.87 -9.02
C PHE A 158 0.03 -2.64 -9.68
N ASN A 159 0.87 -1.96 -10.45
CA ASN A 159 1.90 -2.59 -11.30
C ASN A 159 1.32 -3.61 -12.29
N TYR A 160 0.07 -3.39 -12.71
CA TYR A 160 -0.62 -4.24 -13.68
C TYR A 160 -0.48 -3.71 -15.10
N GLY A 161 -0.42 -4.65 -16.06
CA GLY A 161 -0.24 -4.35 -17.48
C GLY A 161 1.17 -3.90 -17.86
N ASN A 162 1.33 -3.58 -19.14
CA ASN A 162 2.61 -3.28 -19.78
C ASN A 162 2.75 -1.80 -20.20
N ALA A 163 1.86 -0.92 -19.76
CA ALA A 163 1.97 0.50 -20.07
C ALA A 163 3.24 1.09 -19.44
N GLN A 164 3.89 2.00 -20.16
CA GLN A 164 5.03 2.73 -19.64
C GLN A 164 4.53 3.76 -18.60
N ALA A 165 5.05 3.68 -17.38
CA ALA A 165 4.79 4.70 -16.38
C ALA A 165 5.50 6.02 -16.78
N PRO A 166 4.87 7.19 -16.57
CA PRO A 166 5.52 8.48 -16.80
C PRO A 166 6.83 8.61 -16.03
N ALA A 167 7.79 9.36 -16.58
CA ALA A 167 9.07 9.60 -15.91
C ALA A 167 8.85 10.25 -14.53
N GLY A 168 9.54 9.73 -13.51
CA GLY A 168 9.40 10.20 -12.12
C GLY A 168 8.14 9.72 -11.39
N ALA A 169 7.21 9.03 -12.06
CA ALA A 169 6.03 8.49 -11.41
C ALA A 169 6.38 7.30 -10.51
N VAL A 170 5.82 7.29 -9.29
CA VAL A 170 5.96 6.15 -8.37
C VAL A 170 5.03 5.03 -8.83
N VAL A 171 5.59 3.82 -8.93
CA VAL A 171 4.87 2.59 -9.28
C VAL A 171 4.85 1.65 -8.08
N ASN A 172 3.67 1.21 -7.66
CA ASN A 172 3.54 0.24 -6.59
C ASN A 172 3.84 -1.18 -7.08
N ARG A 173 5.14 -1.50 -7.16
CA ARG A 173 5.63 -2.78 -7.71
C ARG A 173 5.14 -4.01 -6.95
N ASN A 174 4.92 -3.87 -5.64
CA ASN A 174 4.61 -4.97 -4.74
C ASN A 174 3.10 -5.13 -4.47
N PHE A 175 2.25 -4.27 -5.05
CA PHE A 175 0.82 -4.23 -4.78
C PHE A 175 0.19 -5.63 -4.82
N HIS A 176 0.42 -6.39 -5.89
CA HIS A 176 -0.20 -7.70 -6.06
C HIS A 176 0.14 -8.66 -4.91
N ARG A 177 1.42 -8.72 -4.53
CA ARG A 177 1.89 -9.56 -3.42
C ARG A 177 1.33 -9.10 -2.09
N GLN A 178 1.29 -7.78 -1.84
CA GLN A 178 0.73 -7.20 -0.62
C GLN A 178 -0.78 -7.46 -0.53
N MET A 179 -1.53 -7.25 -1.61
CA MET A 179 -2.97 -7.52 -1.68
C MET A 179 -3.26 -9.00 -1.41
N VAL A 180 -2.59 -9.92 -2.12
CA VAL A 180 -2.78 -11.36 -1.89
C VAL A 180 -2.42 -11.73 -0.45
N GLY A 181 -1.28 -11.27 0.06
CA GLY A 181 -0.85 -11.54 1.43
C GLY A 181 -1.83 -11.02 2.48
N PHE A 182 -2.37 -9.83 2.26
CA PHE A 182 -3.37 -9.21 3.12
C PHE A 182 -4.67 -10.03 3.15
N VAL A 183 -5.20 -10.37 1.98
CA VAL A 183 -6.44 -11.15 1.86
C VAL A 183 -6.26 -12.55 2.45
N VAL A 184 -5.10 -13.19 2.23
CA VAL A 184 -4.78 -14.49 2.84
C VAL A 184 -4.71 -14.39 4.36
N ALA A 185 -4.09 -13.34 4.90
CA ALA A 185 -3.99 -13.13 6.34
C ALA A 185 -5.38 -12.93 6.99
N ILE A 186 -6.24 -12.12 6.37
CA ILE A 186 -7.63 -11.95 6.82
C ILE A 186 -8.41 -13.26 6.72
N GLY A 187 -8.31 -13.97 5.61
CA GLY A 187 -9.00 -15.26 5.42
C GLY A 187 -8.55 -16.30 6.45
N GLN A 188 -7.25 -16.38 6.74
CA GLN A 188 -6.73 -17.26 7.78
C GLN A 188 -7.25 -16.88 9.16
N TYR A 189 -7.17 -15.60 9.53
CA TYR A 189 -7.69 -15.11 10.80
C TYR A 189 -9.19 -15.39 10.98
N PHE A 190 -9.97 -15.22 9.91
CA PHE A 190 -11.40 -15.54 9.92
C PHE A 190 -11.68 -17.04 10.10
N ARG A 191 -10.95 -17.92 9.40
CA ARG A 191 -11.08 -19.37 9.58
C ARG A 191 -10.73 -19.79 11.01
N ASP A 192 -9.66 -19.23 11.57
CA ASP A 192 -9.23 -19.53 12.94
C ASP A 192 -10.29 -19.09 13.97
N LEU A 193 -10.93 -17.94 13.75
CA LEU A 193 -12.04 -17.47 14.57
C LEU A 193 -13.24 -18.44 14.55
N LEU A 194 -13.67 -18.85 13.36
CA LEU A 194 -14.80 -19.78 13.21
C LEU A 194 -14.49 -21.15 13.83
N ILE A 195 -13.28 -21.66 13.64
CA ILE A 195 -12.83 -22.92 14.24
C ILE A 195 -12.80 -22.80 15.78
N GLY A 196 -12.32 -21.67 16.30
CA GLY A 196 -12.32 -21.38 17.73
C GLY A 196 -13.73 -21.38 18.34
N GLU A 197 -14.71 -20.80 17.64
CA GLU A 197 -16.12 -20.78 18.06
C GLU A 197 -16.72 -22.20 18.11
N VAL A 198 -16.42 -23.06 17.13
CA VAL A 198 -16.98 -24.41 17.02
C VAL A 198 -16.33 -25.42 17.98
N ILE A 199 -15.00 -25.40 18.11
CA ILE A 199 -14.28 -26.43 18.90
C ILE A 199 -14.42 -26.23 20.41
N ARG A 200 -14.54 -24.98 20.89
CA ARG A 200 -14.34 -24.67 22.32
C ARG A 200 -15.57 -24.24 23.10
N GLY A 201 -16.76 -24.25 22.50
CA GLY A 201 -18.00 -23.95 23.22
C GLY A 201 -17.99 -22.60 23.93
N GLY A 202 -17.71 -21.51 23.20
CA GLY A 202 -18.15 -20.15 23.55
C GLY A 202 -17.77 -19.58 24.93
N GLN A 203 -16.50 -19.61 25.36
CA GLN A 203 -16.03 -18.77 26.48
C GLN A 203 -15.01 -17.73 26.01
N LEU A 204 -15.25 -16.45 26.38
CA LEU A 204 -14.58 -15.24 25.85
C LEU A 204 -13.09 -15.08 26.24
N ILE A 205 -12.56 -15.88 27.16
CA ILE A 205 -11.34 -15.49 27.91
C ILE A 205 -10.04 -16.07 27.31
N ASP A 206 -10.10 -17.10 26.47
CA ASP A 206 -8.91 -17.75 25.85
C ASP A 206 -8.90 -17.70 24.29
N GLN A 207 -9.65 -16.76 23.71
CA GLN A 207 -9.91 -16.66 22.28
C GLN A 207 -8.82 -15.89 21.50
N ARG A 208 -7.57 -16.37 21.49
CA ARG A 208 -6.56 -15.83 20.55
C ARG A 208 -6.62 -16.59 19.21
N PRO A 209 -6.96 -15.93 18.09
CA PRO A 209 -6.84 -16.52 16.76
C PRO A 209 -5.38 -16.89 16.48
N PHE A 210 -5.13 -18.00 15.77
CA PHE A 210 -3.77 -18.41 15.40
C PHE A 210 -3.15 -17.45 14.36
N GLY A 211 -3.99 -16.81 13.53
CA GLY A 211 -3.60 -15.68 12.69
C GLY A 211 -3.11 -14.49 13.50
N SER A 212 -1.86 -14.07 13.26
CA SER A 212 -1.28 -12.91 13.93
C SER A 212 -1.96 -11.61 13.49
N VAL A 213 -2.65 -10.94 14.42
CA VAL A 213 -3.18 -9.58 14.27
C VAL A 213 -2.08 -8.62 13.78
N GLY A 214 -0.87 -8.78 14.32
CA GLY A 214 0.30 -7.99 13.91
C GLY A 214 0.67 -8.18 12.44
N THR A 215 0.46 -9.37 11.86
CA THR A 215 0.68 -9.61 10.43
C THR A 215 -0.35 -8.86 9.57
N ILE A 216 -1.63 -8.88 9.96
CA ILE A 216 -2.67 -8.12 9.24
C ILE A 216 -2.39 -6.62 9.34
N GLN A 217 -2.08 -6.12 10.54
CA GLN A 217 -1.74 -4.72 10.77
C GLN A 217 -0.54 -4.29 9.94
N ARG A 218 0.55 -5.08 9.95
CA ARG A 218 1.77 -4.75 9.20
C ARG A 218 1.54 -4.70 7.70
N ILE A 219 0.90 -5.73 7.13
CA ILE A 219 0.65 -5.78 5.68
C ILE A 219 -0.36 -4.69 5.29
N GLY A 220 -1.38 -4.45 6.14
CA GLY A 220 -2.36 -3.38 5.94
C GLY A 220 -1.71 -2.00 5.87
N LEU A 221 -0.84 -1.68 6.83
CA LEU A 221 -0.08 -0.42 6.87
C LEU A 221 0.83 -0.28 5.65
N ASP A 222 1.59 -1.33 5.30
CA ASP A 222 2.44 -1.33 4.11
C ASP A 222 1.65 -1.10 2.81
N LEU A 223 0.45 -1.69 2.73
CA LEU A 223 -0.44 -1.52 1.57
C LEU A 223 -1.02 -0.10 1.51
N ARG A 224 -1.45 0.48 2.65
CA ARG A 224 -1.92 1.88 2.73
C ARG A 224 -0.86 2.83 2.22
N TYR A 225 0.35 2.73 2.76
CA TYR A 225 1.47 3.60 2.42
C TYR A 225 1.86 3.49 0.95
N ALA A 226 1.93 2.26 0.42
CA ALA A 226 2.27 2.03 -0.98
C ALA A 226 1.18 2.54 -1.94
N LEU A 227 -0.10 2.47 -1.55
CA LEU A 227 -1.21 3.00 -2.33
C LEU A 227 -1.18 4.52 -2.36
N ASP A 228 -1.14 5.19 -1.21
CA ASP A 228 -1.07 6.65 -1.11
C ASP A 228 0.00 7.24 -2.03
N ARG A 229 1.21 6.68 -1.92
CA ARG A 229 2.36 7.09 -2.75
C ARG A 229 2.24 6.80 -4.23
N SER A 230 1.37 5.90 -4.68
CA SER A 230 1.26 5.52 -6.09
C SER A 230 0.01 6.06 -6.76
N THR A 231 -0.97 6.54 -5.98
CA THR A 231 -2.27 7.04 -6.47
C THR A 231 -2.42 8.56 -6.47
N TYR A 232 -1.33 9.31 -6.27
CA TYR A 232 -1.33 10.77 -6.36
C TYR A 232 -1.59 11.30 -7.79
N GLY A 233 -2.00 12.57 -7.86
CA GLY A 233 -2.22 13.31 -9.10
C GLY A 233 -3.56 12.99 -9.75
N ASN A 234 -3.55 12.77 -11.07
CA ASN A 234 -4.77 12.58 -11.85
C ASN A 234 -5.51 11.24 -11.61
N ILE A 235 -4.94 10.31 -10.84
CA ILE A 235 -5.54 8.99 -10.61
C ILE A 235 -6.88 9.11 -9.87
N PHE A 236 -7.00 10.04 -8.91
CA PHE A 236 -8.26 10.28 -8.21
C PHE A 236 -9.38 10.70 -9.17
N ALA A 237 -9.13 11.73 -9.99
CA ALA A 237 -10.09 12.22 -10.97
C ALA A 237 -10.44 11.15 -12.02
N LEU A 238 -9.43 10.42 -12.50
CA LEU A 238 -9.62 9.32 -13.45
C LEU A 238 -10.48 8.20 -12.87
N ALA A 239 -10.24 7.79 -11.62
CA ALA A 239 -11.04 6.75 -10.97
C ALA A 239 -12.49 7.19 -10.79
N MET A 240 -12.75 8.44 -10.40
CA MET A 240 -14.10 9.00 -10.27
C MET A 240 -14.83 9.03 -11.61
N GLU A 241 -14.24 9.65 -12.63
CA GLU A 241 -14.86 9.78 -13.95
C GLU A 241 -15.09 8.42 -14.60
N THR A 242 -14.07 7.55 -14.57
CA THR A 242 -14.16 6.21 -15.15
C THR A 242 -15.13 5.32 -14.37
N GLY A 243 -15.25 5.49 -13.06
CA GLY A 243 -16.25 4.82 -12.23
C GLY A 243 -17.68 5.18 -12.66
N HIS A 244 -17.95 6.48 -12.86
CA HIS A 244 -19.23 6.92 -13.40
C HIS A 244 -19.48 6.39 -14.81
N TYR A 245 -18.46 6.40 -15.67
CA TYR A 245 -18.56 5.83 -17.01
C TYR A 245 -18.89 4.33 -16.97
N LEU A 246 -18.24 3.55 -16.09
CA LEU A 246 -18.51 2.13 -15.91
C LEU A 246 -19.95 1.87 -15.45
N ILE A 247 -20.50 2.68 -14.54
CA ILE A 247 -21.93 2.58 -14.14
C ILE A 247 -22.84 2.75 -15.36
N GLN A 248 -22.57 3.73 -16.22
CA GLN A 248 -23.38 3.96 -17.42
C GLN A 248 -23.24 2.81 -18.42
N VAL A 249 -22.04 2.27 -18.58
CA VAL A 249 -21.77 1.09 -19.42
C VAL A 249 -22.53 -0.13 -18.93
N LEU A 250 -22.50 -0.43 -17.62
CA LEU A 250 -23.22 -1.58 -17.07
C LEU A 250 -24.73 -1.43 -17.21
N LYS A 251 -25.27 -0.21 -17.02
CA LYS A 251 -26.68 0.11 -17.30
C LYS A 251 -27.03 -0.06 -18.77
N LEU A 252 -26.15 0.35 -19.68
CA LEU A 252 -26.33 0.16 -21.11
C LEU A 252 -26.41 -1.33 -21.47
N LEU A 253 -25.47 -2.15 -20.98
CA LEU A 253 -25.43 -3.58 -21.27
C LEU A 253 -26.65 -4.33 -20.73
N ASP A 254 -27.27 -3.82 -19.66
CA ASP A 254 -28.49 -4.41 -19.08
C ASP A 254 -29.79 -3.91 -19.72
N SER A 255 -29.70 -3.00 -20.69
CA SER A 255 -30.89 -2.48 -21.38
C SER A 255 -31.60 -3.58 -22.20
N PRO A 256 -32.94 -3.61 -22.19
CA PRO A 256 -33.73 -4.69 -22.79
C PRO A 256 -33.53 -4.80 -24.30
N ASP A 257 -33.33 -3.68 -24.99
CA ASP A 257 -33.09 -3.63 -26.43
C ASP A 257 -31.69 -4.16 -26.81
N ILE A 258 -30.66 -3.89 -26.00
CA ILE A 258 -29.34 -4.50 -26.19
C ILE A 258 -29.42 -6.01 -25.95
N LYS A 259 -30.03 -6.43 -24.84
CA LYS A 259 -30.18 -7.86 -24.52
C LYS A 259 -30.93 -8.61 -25.61
N LYS A 260 -32.04 -8.05 -26.10
CA LYS A 260 -32.81 -8.61 -27.21
C LYS A 260 -32.00 -8.70 -28.51
N ALA A 261 -31.14 -7.73 -28.81
CA ALA A 261 -30.31 -7.75 -30.02
C ALA A 261 -29.26 -8.87 -30.05
N PHE A 262 -28.89 -9.40 -28.88
CA PHE A 262 -27.93 -10.49 -28.73
C PHE A 262 -28.55 -11.80 -28.22
N ASP A 263 -29.88 -11.89 -28.10
CA ASP A 263 -30.57 -13.03 -27.50
C ASP A 263 -30.03 -13.41 -26.11
N ALA A 264 -29.77 -12.38 -25.31
CA ALA A 264 -29.17 -12.48 -23.98
C ALA A 264 -30.21 -12.31 -22.87
N ASN A 265 -30.08 -13.07 -21.78
CA ASN A 265 -30.93 -12.92 -20.60
C ASN A 265 -30.35 -11.90 -19.61
N THR A 266 -29.03 -11.90 -19.48
CA THR A 266 -28.29 -11.00 -18.60
C THR A 266 -27.28 -10.13 -19.36
N LYS A 267 -26.88 -9.01 -18.76
CA LYS A 267 -25.76 -8.20 -19.29
C LYS A 267 -24.46 -8.99 -19.44
N TRP A 268 -24.27 -10.06 -18.65
CA TRP A 268 -23.08 -10.89 -18.71
C TRP A 268 -23.09 -11.77 -19.97
N ASP A 269 -24.26 -12.28 -20.36
CA ASP A 269 -24.41 -13.03 -21.61
C ASP A 269 -24.11 -12.13 -22.81
N VAL A 270 -24.50 -10.85 -22.77
CA VAL A 270 -24.13 -9.87 -23.81
C VAL A 270 -22.60 -9.74 -23.92
N VAL A 271 -21.92 -9.58 -22.77
CA VAL A 271 -20.44 -9.52 -22.72
C VAL A 271 -19.83 -10.80 -23.27
N GLU A 272 -20.40 -11.96 -22.94
CA GLU A 272 -19.92 -13.26 -23.38
C GLU A 272 -20.03 -13.43 -24.89
N ILE A 273 -21.23 -13.19 -25.43
CA ILE A 273 -21.55 -13.32 -26.86
C ILE A 273 -20.69 -12.36 -27.69
N VAL A 274 -20.58 -11.09 -27.27
CA VAL A 274 -19.76 -10.10 -28.00
C VAL A 274 -18.28 -10.45 -27.92
N SER A 275 -17.79 -10.87 -26.75
CA SER A 275 -16.37 -11.22 -26.58
C SER A 275 -15.96 -12.45 -27.40
N ASN A 276 -16.79 -13.50 -27.41
CA ASN A 276 -16.56 -14.69 -28.24
C ASN A 276 -16.62 -14.36 -29.73
N ARG A 277 -17.60 -13.57 -30.16
CA ARG A 277 -17.82 -13.29 -31.59
C ARG A 277 -16.82 -12.30 -32.19
N TYR A 278 -16.36 -11.31 -31.41
CA TYR A 278 -15.58 -10.18 -31.94
C TYR A 278 -14.22 -9.95 -31.28
N LEU A 279 -13.97 -10.48 -30.08
CA LEU A 279 -12.77 -10.17 -29.27
C LEU A 279 -11.88 -11.39 -28.99
N GLY A 280 -12.06 -12.48 -29.75
CA GLY A 280 -11.21 -13.67 -29.68
C GLY A 280 -11.36 -14.49 -28.40
N GLY A 281 -12.51 -14.42 -27.73
CA GLY A 281 -12.82 -15.22 -26.55
C GLY A 281 -13.18 -14.39 -25.31
N VAL A 282 -13.72 -15.05 -24.30
CA VAL A 282 -14.23 -14.44 -23.08
C VAL A 282 -13.17 -14.42 -21.98
N ALA A 283 -13.15 -13.35 -21.20
CA ALA A 283 -12.34 -13.26 -19.99
C ALA A 283 -13.23 -13.51 -18.77
N GLU A 284 -12.85 -14.48 -17.93
CA GLU A 284 -13.62 -15.15 -16.87
C GLU A 284 -14.55 -14.21 -16.06
N PRO A 285 -15.80 -13.95 -16.49
CA PRO A 285 -16.58 -12.82 -15.98
C PRO A 285 -17.00 -13.00 -14.53
N SER A 286 -17.40 -14.22 -14.16
CA SER A 286 -17.85 -14.55 -12.80
C SER A 286 -16.73 -14.36 -11.78
N GLN A 287 -15.54 -14.90 -12.07
CA GLN A 287 -14.36 -14.82 -11.21
C GLN A 287 -13.92 -13.35 -11.05
N ARG A 288 -13.82 -12.62 -12.17
CA ARG A 288 -13.39 -11.21 -12.16
C ARG A 288 -14.41 -10.31 -11.45
N ALA A 289 -15.71 -10.54 -11.63
CA ALA A 289 -16.76 -9.79 -10.93
C ALA A 289 -16.66 -10.01 -9.40
N LYS A 290 -16.47 -11.25 -8.96
CA LYS A 290 -16.29 -11.57 -7.53
C LYS A 290 -15.01 -10.95 -6.97
N MET A 291 -13.91 -11.02 -7.72
CA MET A 291 -12.67 -10.33 -7.36
C MET A 291 -12.85 -8.81 -7.29
N ALA A 292 -13.63 -8.21 -8.19
CA ALA A 292 -13.88 -6.77 -8.21
C ALA A 292 -14.60 -6.32 -6.94
N GLU A 293 -15.72 -6.97 -6.61
CA GLU A 293 -16.56 -6.64 -5.47
C GLU A 293 -15.82 -6.84 -4.15
N SER A 294 -15.30 -8.04 -3.91
CA SER A 294 -14.60 -8.34 -2.66
C SER A 294 -13.28 -7.58 -2.55
N GLY A 295 -12.53 -7.43 -3.65
CA GLY A 295 -11.25 -6.74 -3.63
C GLY A 295 -11.40 -5.24 -3.40
N ARG A 296 -12.44 -4.61 -3.98
CA ARG A 296 -12.83 -3.23 -3.66
C ARG A 296 -13.14 -3.10 -2.17
N ARG A 297 -13.90 -4.02 -1.59
CA ARG A 297 -14.24 -3.97 -0.16
C ARG A 297 -13.01 -4.12 0.74
N MET A 298 -12.05 -4.99 0.38
CA MET A 298 -10.77 -5.11 1.09
C MET A 298 -9.96 -3.82 1.02
N LEU A 299 -9.89 -3.17 -0.15
CA LEU A 299 -9.16 -1.91 -0.30
C LEU A 299 -9.85 -0.73 0.41
N GLN A 300 -11.18 -0.70 0.45
CA GLN A 300 -11.93 0.26 1.27
C GLN A 300 -11.66 0.03 2.76
N PHE A 301 -11.66 -1.22 3.20
CA PHE A 301 -11.28 -1.56 4.58
C PHE A 301 -9.86 -1.08 4.90
N VAL A 302 -8.92 -1.27 3.98
CA VAL A 302 -7.56 -0.74 4.11
C VAL A 302 -7.55 0.78 4.18
N ALA A 303 -8.43 1.49 3.48
CA ALA A 303 -8.56 2.96 3.54
C ALA A 303 -9.18 3.46 4.86
N ASP A 304 -10.15 2.73 5.41
CA ASP A 304 -10.89 3.11 6.61
C ASP A 304 -10.14 2.80 7.92
N ASN A 305 -9.16 1.89 7.91
CA ASN A 305 -8.49 1.40 9.12
C ASN A 305 -7.02 1.83 9.18
N ASP A 306 -6.62 2.49 10.27
CA ASP A 306 -5.26 2.98 10.47
C ASP A 306 -4.25 1.89 10.92
N PHE A 307 -4.72 0.68 11.24
CA PHE A 307 -3.92 -0.48 11.63
C PHE A 307 -2.94 -0.23 12.79
N LYS A 308 -3.27 0.69 13.70
CA LYS A 308 -2.44 0.96 14.89
C LYS A 308 -2.23 -0.29 15.73
N THR A 309 -1.01 -0.48 16.22
CA THR A 309 -0.58 -1.67 16.98
C THR A 309 -1.22 -1.78 18.37
N ALA A 310 -1.75 -0.68 18.92
CA ALA A 310 -2.33 -0.61 20.27
C ALA A 310 -3.85 -0.89 20.34
N ILE A 311 -4.46 -1.42 19.27
CA ILE A 311 -5.90 -1.68 19.24
C ILE A 311 -6.24 -2.89 20.12
N ASP A 312 -7.31 -2.75 20.92
CA ASP A 312 -7.92 -3.86 21.68
C ASP A 312 -8.24 -5.04 20.72
N PRO A 313 -7.72 -6.26 20.99
CA PRO A 313 -7.97 -7.44 20.16
C PRO A 313 -9.46 -7.71 19.89
N ILE A 314 -10.35 -7.45 20.85
CA ILE A 314 -11.80 -7.67 20.69
C ILE A 314 -12.38 -6.66 19.70
N LEU A 315 -11.96 -5.40 19.80
CA LEU A 315 -12.35 -4.34 18.88
C LEU A 315 -11.87 -4.68 17.46
N PHE A 316 -10.61 -5.11 17.32
CA PHE A 316 -10.06 -5.55 16.03
C PHE A 316 -10.85 -6.73 15.44
N GLN A 317 -11.23 -7.72 16.25
CA GLN A 317 -12.04 -8.85 15.81
C GLN A 317 -13.39 -8.40 15.25
N ASN A 318 -14.10 -7.48 15.92
CA ASN A 318 -15.39 -6.97 15.46
C ASN A 318 -15.27 -6.22 14.12
N ILE A 319 -14.18 -5.48 13.93
CA ILE A 319 -13.87 -4.75 12.70
C ILE A 319 -13.54 -5.70 11.54
N VAL A 320 -12.77 -6.78 11.79
CA VAL A 320 -12.29 -7.70 10.75
C VAL A 320 -13.33 -8.77 10.40
N ARG A 321 -14.21 -9.18 11.33
CA ARG A 321 -15.19 -10.27 11.12
C ARG A 321 -16.00 -10.13 9.81
N PRO A 322 -16.55 -8.95 9.44
CA PRO A 322 -17.28 -8.78 8.18
C PRO A 322 -16.40 -8.96 6.93
N MET A 323 -15.09 -8.75 7.05
CA MET A 323 -14.14 -8.86 5.93
C MET A 323 -13.80 -10.32 5.60
N GLY A 324 -14.00 -11.26 6.53
CA GLY A 324 -13.69 -12.68 6.32
C GLY A 324 -14.39 -13.30 5.12
N ALA A 325 -15.70 -13.08 4.98
CA ALA A 325 -16.47 -13.60 3.84
C ALA A 325 -15.99 -13.01 2.49
N HIS A 326 -15.63 -11.73 2.46
CA HIS A 326 -15.07 -11.09 1.28
C HIS A 326 -13.68 -11.64 0.95
N ALA A 327 -12.84 -11.90 1.97
CA ALA A 327 -11.52 -12.47 1.77
C ALA A 327 -11.58 -13.88 1.17
N GLU A 328 -12.43 -14.76 1.72
CA GLU A 328 -12.66 -16.10 1.16
C GLU A 328 -13.19 -16.05 -0.27
N ALA A 329 -14.19 -15.20 -0.52
CA ALA A 329 -14.76 -15.01 -1.84
C ALA A 329 -13.73 -14.52 -2.87
N TRP A 330 -12.86 -13.58 -2.46
CA TRP A 330 -11.78 -13.08 -3.31
C TRP A 330 -10.76 -14.17 -3.61
N LEU A 331 -10.33 -14.93 -2.60
CA LEU A 331 -9.35 -16.02 -2.77
C LEU A 331 -9.88 -17.14 -3.66
N ALA A 332 -11.13 -17.55 -3.46
CA ALA A 332 -11.78 -18.57 -4.28
C ALA A 332 -11.83 -18.16 -5.75
N ALA A 333 -12.21 -16.91 -6.03
CA ALA A 333 -12.24 -16.37 -7.38
C ALA A 333 -10.84 -16.19 -7.96
N TYR A 334 -9.89 -15.66 -7.18
CA TYR A 334 -8.52 -15.42 -7.61
C TYR A 334 -7.83 -16.70 -8.08
N ARG A 335 -7.97 -17.80 -7.32
CA ARG A 335 -7.39 -19.12 -7.67
C ARG A 335 -7.86 -19.67 -9.02
N MET A 336 -9.02 -19.22 -9.50
CA MET A 336 -9.58 -19.65 -10.79
C MET A 336 -9.06 -18.83 -11.96
N THR A 337 -8.45 -17.66 -11.71
CA THR A 337 -7.85 -16.81 -12.74
C THR A 337 -6.46 -17.29 -13.15
N PRO A 338 -5.98 -16.96 -14.38
CA PRO A 338 -4.63 -17.31 -14.82
C PRO A 338 -3.53 -16.88 -13.83
N GLU A 339 -3.69 -15.72 -13.19
CA GLU A 339 -2.74 -15.19 -12.23
C GLU A 339 -2.70 -16.00 -10.92
N GLY A 340 -3.85 -16.53 -10.48
CA GLY A 340 -3.95 -17.27 -9.21
C GLY A 340 -3.73 -18.78 -9.31
N ARG A 341 -3.72 -19.37 -10.51
CA ARG A 341 -3.52 -20.82 -10.71
C ARG A 341 -2.17 -21.33 -10.18
N GLY A 342 -1.14 -20.48 -10.21
CA GLY A 342 0.20 -20.79 -9.71
C GLY A 342 0.38 -20.60 -8.19
N PHE A 343 -0.67 -20.20 -7.47
CA PHE A 343 -0.54 -19.83 -6.07
C PHE A 343 -0.33 -21.07 -5.15
N PRO A 344 0.70 -21.07 -4.27
CA PRO A 344 0.89 -22.14 -3.30
C PRO A 344 -0.29 -22.15 -2.32
N GLY A 345 -1.14 -23.17 -2.41
CA GLY A 345 -2.41 -23.26 -1.67
C GLY A 345 -3.62 -23.64 -2.53
N VAL A 346 -3.46 -23.81 -3.85
CA VAL A 346 -4.46 -24.47 -4.69
C VAL A 346 -4.42 -25.98 -4.42
N THR A 347 -5.52 -26.56 -3.93
CA THR A 347 -5.59 -28.01 -3.64
C THR A 347 -5.47 -28.83 -4.94
N PRO A 348 -4.95 -30.07 -4.89
CA PRO A 348 -4.84 -30.92 -6.09
C PRO A 348 -6.18 -31.12 -6.82
N ALA A 349 -7.30 -31.19 -6.08
CA ALA A 349 -8.65 -31.25 -6.63
C ALA A 349 -9.05 -29.97 -7.37
N LEU A 350 -8.66 -28.80 -6.86
CA LEU A 350 -8.88 -27.55 -7.61
C LEU A 350 -7.99 -27.50 -8.86
N LYS A 351 -6.74 -28.00 -8.79
CA LYS A 351 -5.82 -28.04 -9.95
C LYS A 351 -6.38 -28.91 -11.08
N SER A 352 -7.00 -30.05 -10.76
CA SER A 352 -7.63 -30.93 -11.76
C SER A 352 -8.87 -30.29 -12.40
N VAL A 353 -9.71 -29.59 -11.63
CA VAL A 353 -10.85 -28.81 -12.17
C VAL A 353 -10.36 -27.66 -13.05
N LEU A 354 -9.20 -27.08 -12.74
CA LEU A 354 -8.60 -25.95 -13.47
C LEU A 354 -7.83 -26.36 -14.75
N GLY A 355 -7.73 -27.66 -15.05
CA GLY A 355 -6.99 -28.16 -16.21
C GLY A 355 -5.49 -27.85 -16.16
N VAL A 356 -4.94 -27.60 -14.98
CA VAL A 356 -3.50 -27.35 -14.81
C VAL A 356 -2.80 -28.71 -14.83
N PRO A 357 -1.86 -28.98 -15.77
CA PRO A 357 -1.13 -30.23 -15.77
C PRO A 357 -0.43 -30.39 -14.42
N GLN A 358 -0.68 -31.53 -13.76
CA GLN A 358 0.10 -31.88 -12.58
C GLN A 358 1.56 -31.95 -13.03
N ALA A 359 2.43 -31.15 -12.40
CA ALA A 359 3.85 -31.36 -12.55
C ALA A 359 4.12 -32.78 -12.04
N ILE A 360 4.40 -33.68 -12.99
CA ILE A 360 4.87 -35.03 -12.70
C ILE A 360 6.18 -34.82 -11.96
N GLY A 361 6.19 -35.20 -10.68
CA GLY A 361 7.34 -35.00 -9.81
C GLY A 361 8.59 -35.67 -10.38
N ALA A 362 9.71 -34.97 -10.27
CA ALA A 362 11.04 -35.58 -10.25
C ALA A 362 11.43 -35.81 -8.79
#